data_AF-A0A845QEV6-F1
#
_entry.id   AF-A0A845QEV6-F1
#
_cell.length_a   1.000
_cell.length_b   1.000
_cell.length_c   1.000
_cell.angle_alpha   90.00
_cell.angle_beta   90.00
_cell.angle_gamma   90.00
#
_symmetry.space_group_name_H-M   'P 1'
#
loop_
_entity.id
_entity.type
_entity.pdbx_description
1 polymer ?
#
loop_
_entity_poly.entity_id
_entity_poly.type
_entity_poly.pdbx_seq_one_letter_code
_entity_poly.pdbx_strand_id
1 'polypeptide(L)'
;MIRTISFHFFAAVILLVAAVSSVRADPAGPGYAAVYAPEAAFEECRGATAADAMTCAAKACAAAVGSADDCYTLVACDAGGWAAIMGVMLEEIHFTTASCGAPTREAAIEEMKARCAGYLPHMKECWLSRVIPLHGDEDAAEAVEISWSKADFEG
;
A
#
# COMPACT_ATOMS: atom_id res chain seq x y z
N MET A 1 -42.82 54.04 30.90
CA MET A 1 -42.07 53.27 29.88
C MET A 1 -40.82 52.74 30.60
N ILE A 2 -40.59 51.45 30.93
CA ILE A 2 -41.10 50.15 30.42
C ILE A 2 -40.88 50.08 28.90
N ARG A 3 -40.10 49.19 28.26
CA ARG A 3 -39.35 47.95 28.61
C ARG A 3 -38.23 47.77 27.53
N THR A 4 -37.20 46.91 27.55
CA THR A 4 -36.74 45.75 28.38
C THR A 4 -35.19 45.65 28.29
N ILE A 5 -34.54 44.74 29.02
CA ILE A 5 -33.20 44.20 28.72
C ILE A 5 -33.33 42.98 27.79
N SER A 6 -32.43 42.80 26.84
CA SER A 6 -32.24 41.51 26.14
C SER A 6 -30.75 41.16 25.99
N PHE A 7 -30.27 40.33 26.91
CA PHE A 7 -29.31 39.27 26.58
C PHE A 7 -29.90 38.39 25.44
N HIS A 8 -29.06 37.53 24.84
CA HIS A 8 -29.32 36.57 23.74
C HIS A 8 -28.77 36.97 22.35
N PHE A 9 -27.44 37.08 22.24
CA PHE A 9 -26.75 36.55 21.06
C PHE A 9 -25.61 35.63 21.52
N PHE A 10 -26.05 34.44 21.96
CA PHE A 10 -25.20 33.33 22.35
C PHE A 10 -24.38 32.83 21.14
N ALA A 11 -23.08 32.64 21.36
CA ALA A 11 -22.29 31.51 20.88
C ALA A 11 -22.79 30.77 19.61
N ALA A 12 -22.59 31.37 18.43
CA ALA A 12 -22.93 30.75 17.14
C ALA A 12 -21.83 30.89 16.07
N VAL A 13 -20.57 31.08 16.48
CA VAL A 13 -19.38 31.17 15.58
C VAL A 13 -18.26 30.23 16.06
N ILE A 14 -18.63 29.03 16.52
CA ILE A 14 -17.69 27.94 16.84
C ILE A 14 -18.26 26.64 16.28
N LEU A 15 -18.32 26.52 14.95
CA LEU A 15 -18.55 25.24 14.27
C LEU A 15 -18.13 25.28 12.80
N LEU A 16 -16.97 25.88 12.51
CA LEU A 16 -16.26 25.65 11.25
C LEU A 16 -15.53 24.30 11.31
N VAL A 17 -16.31 23.22 11.48
CA VAL A 17 -15.77 21.86 11.61
C VAL A 17 -15.32 21.38 10.23
N ALA A 18 -14.00 21.33 10.07
CA ALA A 18 -13.23 20.39 9.28
C ALA A 18 -14.03 19.55 8.26
N ALA A 19 -14.29 20.14 7.08
CA ALA A 19 -14.56 19.37 5.87
C ALA A 19 -13.24 18.77 5.32
N VAL A 20 -12.56 17.97 6.14
CA VAL A 20 -11.41 17.17 5.71
C VAL A 20 -11.96 15.88 5.12
N SER A 21 -11.55 15.60 3.88
CA SER A 21 -12.05 14.54 3.02
C SER A 21 -12.20 13.19 3.72
N SER A 22 -13.45 12.76 3.96
CA SER A 22 -13.74 11.33 4.03
C SER A 22 -13.60 10.75 2.62
N VAL A 23 -12.39 10.33 2.27
CA VAL A 23 -12.22 9.26 1.27
C VAL A 23 -13.03 8.10 1.81
N ARG A 24 -14.17 7.81 1.18
CA ARG A 24 -14.89 6.58 1.47
C ARG A 24 -13.98 5.46 1.00
N ALA A 25 -13.65 4.54 1.90
CA ALA A 25 -13.22 3.22 1.47
C ALA A 25 -14.36 2.69 0.59
N ASP A 26 -14.06 2.43 -0.68
CA ASP A 26 -14.97 1.66 -1.53
C ASP A 26 -15.15 0.27 -0.88
N PRO A 27 -16.31 -0.38 -1.04
CA PRO A 27 -16.54 -1.70 -0.47
C PRO A 27 -15.44 -2.63 -0.97
N ALA A 28 -14.69 -3.21 -0.05
CA ALA A 28 -13.50 -3.99 -0.39
C ALA A 28 -13.86 -5.21 -1.23
N GLY A 29 -13.67 -5.06 -2.53
CA GLY A 29 -13.65 -6.16 -3.44
C GLY A 29 -12.32 -6.92 -3.34
N PRO A 30 -12.19 -8.02 -4.08
CA PRO A 30 -10.95 -8.78 -4.18
C PRO A 30 -9.84 -8.04 -4.95
N GLY A 31 -10.11 -6.83 -5.47
CA GLY A 31 -9.15 -6.01 -6.18
C GLY A 31 -8.05 -5.49 -5.25
N TYR A 32 -6.80 -5.70 -5.63
CA TYR A 32 -5.62 -5.11 -4.99
C TYR A 32 -4.66 -4.59 -6.06
N ALA A 33 -3.97 -3.48 -5.77
CA ALA A 33 -2.86 -3.00 -6.57
C ALA A 33 -1.82 -2.26 -5.71
N ALA A 34 -0.56 -2.33 -6.12
CA ALA A 34 0.52 -1.51 -5.58
C ALA A 34 1.24 -0.75 -6.69
N VAL A 35 1.52 0.53 -6.42
CA VAL A 35 2.16 1.50 -7.30
C VAL A 35 3.41 2.04 -6.62
N TYR A 36 4.47 2.23 -7.39
CA TYR A 36 5.77 2.68 -6.93
C TYR A 36 6.26 3.85 -7.77
N ALA A 37 6.71 4.90 -7.09
CA ALA A 37 7.53 5.96 -7.66
C ALA A 37 8.94 5.82 -7.10
N PRO A 38 9.96 5.56 -7.94
CA PRO A 38 11.34 5.37 -7.52
C PRO A 38 11.82 6.43 -6.54
N GLU A 39 12.40 6.00 -5.41
CA GLU A 39 12.91 6.85 -4.33
C GLU A 39 11.89 7.77 -3.62
N ALA A 40 10.62 7.79 -4.03
CA ALA A 40 9.67 8.84 -3.67
C ALA A 40 8.40 8.34 -2.97
N ALA A 41 7.77 7.27 -3.47
CA ALA A 41 6.54 6.73 -2.88
C ALA A 41 6.33 5.24 -3.18
N PHE A 42 5.65 4.55 -2.27
CA PHE A 42 5.05 3.25 -2.50
C PHE A 42 3.63 3.31 -1.93
N GLU A 43 2.63 3.16 -2.79
CA GLU A 43 1.22 3.33 -2.44
C GLU A 43 0.44 2.09 -2.88
N GLU A 44 -0.50 1.66 -2.04
CA GLU A 44 -1.32 0.48 -2.28
C GLU A 44 -2.80 0.79 -2.03
N CYS A 45 -3.67 0.15 -2.80
CA CYS A 45 -5.11 0.25 -2.60
C CYS A 45 -5.79 -1.10 -2.80
N ARG A 46 -6.97 -1.21 -2.18
CA ARG A 46 -7.99 -2.20 -2.53
C ARG A 46 -9.08 -1.55 -3.39
N GLY A 47 -9.89 -2.37 -4.06
CA GLY A 47 -10.99 -1.89 -4.89
C GLY A 47 -11.98 -3.00 -5.27
N ALA A 48 -13.10 -2.63 -5.89
CA ALA A 48 -14.07 -3.59 -6.40
C ALA A 48 -13.44 -4.53 -7.45
N THR A 49 -12.53 -3.99 -8.27
CA THR A 49 -11.67 -4.70 -9.24
C THR A 49 -10.21 -4.27 -9.10
N ALA A 50 -9.31 -4.99 -9.75
CA ALA A 50 -7.90 -4.62 -9.92
C ALA A 50 -7.75 -3.24 -10.57
N ALA A 51 -8.61 -2.91 -11.54
CA ALA A 51 -8.58 -1.61 -12.23
C ALA A 51 -8.98 -0.45 -11.31
N ASP A 52 -9.95 -0.66 -10.42
CA ASP A 52 -10.32 0.32 -9.39
C ASP A 52 -9.17 0.52 -8.39
N ALA A 53 -8.58 -0.59 -7.92
CA ALA A 53 -7.43 -0.58 -7.02
C ALA A 53 -6.22 0.14 -7.65
N MET A 54 -5.90 -0.13 -8.92
CA MET A 54 -4.85 0.58 -9.67
C MET A 54 -5.13 2.07 -9.76
N THR A 55 -6.37 2.46 -10.06
CA THR A 55 -6.78 3.87 -10.17
C THR A 55 -6.64 4.61 -8.84
N CYS A 56 -6.98 3.94 -7.73
CA CYS A 56 -6.76 4.45 -6.38
C CYS A 56 -5.26 4.60 -6.05
N ALA A 57 -4.46 3.55 -6.24
CA ALA A 57 -3.04 3.55 -5.89
C ALA A 57 -2.23 4.54 -6.74
N ALA A 58 -2.54 4.67 -8.03
CA ALA A 58 -1.92 5.65 -8.91
C ALA A 58 -2.26 7.09 -8.50
N LYS A 59 -3.49 7.34 -8.07
CA LYS A 59 -3.92 8.65 -7.55
C LYS A 59 -3.25 8.99 -6.20
N ALA A 60 -3.10 8.00 -5.31
CA ALA A 60 -2.37 8.17 -4.06
C ALA A 60 -0.90 8.51 -4.33
N CYS A 61 -0.23 7.75 -5.21
CA CYS A 61 1.15 7.99 -5.61
C CYS A 61 1.32 9.39 -6.23
N ALA A 62 0.44 9.78 -7.16
CA ALA A 62 0.50 11.10 -7.78
C ALA A 62 0.28 12.25 -6.79
N ALA A 63 -0.48 12.03 -5.72
CA ALA A 63 -0.63 13.00 -4.63
C ALA A 63 0.61 13.06 -3.72
N ALA A 64 1.32 11.95 -3.53
CA ALA A 64 2.56 11.89 -2.75
C ALA A 64 3.75 12.54 -3.48
N VAL A 65 3.91 12.30 -4.78
CA VAL A 65 5.07 12.78 -5.57
C VAL A 65 4.79 14.03 -6.42
N GLY A 66 3.52 14.44 -6.54
CA GLY A 66 3.11 15.63 -7.28
C GLY A 66 2.95 15.46 -8.80
N SER A 67 3.20 14.26 -9.33
CA SER A 67 3.05 13.89 -10.75
C SER A 67 2.55 12.45 -10.88
N ALA A 68 1.76 12.15 -11.91
CA ALA A 68 1.37 10.77 -12.24
C ALA A 68 2.40 10.07 -13.14
N ASP A 69 3.28 10.83 -13.83
CA ASP A 69 4.22 10.29 -14.82
C ASP A 69 5.33 9.43 -14.18
N ASP A 70 5.59 9.64 -12.89
CA ASP A 70 6.58 8.92 -12.09
C ASP A 70 5.99 7.70 -11.34
N CYS A 71 4.70 7.41 -11.51
CA CYS A 71 3.96 6.39 -10.74
C CYS A 71 3.72 5.11 -11.54
N TYR A 72 4.51 4.05 -11.27
CA TYR A 72 4.47 2.78 -11.99
C TYR A 72 3.69 1.71 -11.22
N THR A 73 2.72 1.05 -11.85
CA THR A 73 2.05 -0.11 -11.25
C THR A 73 3.03 -1.30 -11.19
N LEU A 74 3.28 -1.82 -9.99
CA LEU A 74 4.08 -3.02 -9.78
C LEU A 74 3.25 -4.29 -9.94
N VAL A 75 2.07 -4.32 -9.32
CA VAL A 75 1.14 -5.45 -9.33
C VAL A 75 -0.31 -4.98 -9.30
N ALA A 76 -1.19 -5.78 -9.88
CA ALA A 76 -2.64 -5.65 -9.75
C ALA A 76 -3.31 -7.02 -9.93
N CYS A 77 -4.34 -7.34 -9.16
CA CYS A 77 -5.06 -8.61 -9.22
C CYS A 77 -6.52 -8.48 -8.76
N ASP A 78 -7.42 -9.23 -9.41
CA ASP A 78 -8.88 -9.24 -9.19
C ASP A 78 -9.36 -10.36 -8.26
N ALA A 79 -8.46 -11.22 -7.77
CA ALA A 79 -8.81 -12.45 -7.08
C ALA A 79 -8.14 -12.54 -5.70
N GLY A 80 -8.91 -13.03 -4.73
CA GLY A 80 -8.45 -13.27 -3.37
C GLY A 80 -7.32 -14.30 -3.29
N GLY A 81 -6.53 -14.17 -2.24
CA GLY A 81 -5.26 -14.87 -2.05
C GLY A 81 -4.43 -14.05 -1.07
N TRP A 82 -3.14 -13.88 -1.39
CA TRP A 82 -2.20 -13.06 -0.64
C TRP A 82 -1.41 -12.15 -1.59
N ALA A 83 -1.04 -10.97 -1.08
CA ALA A 83 -0.01 -10.11 -1.63
C ALA A 83 1.22 -10.11 -0.71
N ALA A 84 2.37 -9.82 -1.26
CA ALA A 84 3.63 -9.73 -0.53
C ALA A 84 4.47 -8.57 -1.06
N ILE A 85 5.15 -7.86 -0.16
CA ILE A 85 5.93 -6.65 -0.45
C ILE A 85 7.34 -6.83 0.10
N MET A 86 8.33 -6.56 -0.73
CA MET A 86 9.74 -6.83 -0.42
C MET A 86 10.61 -5.63 -0.82
N GLY A 87 11.39 -5.13 0.13
CA GLY A 87 12.52 -4.25 -0.16
C GLY A 87 13.68 -5.07 -0.73
N VAL A 88 14.30 -4.58 -1.79
CA VAL A 88 15.43 -5.23 -2.46
C VAL A 88 16.63 -4.30 -2.41
N MET A 89 17.78 -4.81 -1.97
CA MET A 89 19.06 -4.12 -1.99
C MET A 89 20.04 -4.87 -2.89
N LEU A 90 20.39 -4.24 -4.02
CA LEU A 90 21.43 -4.71 -4.92
C LEU A 90 22.77 -3.99 -4.64
N GLU A 91 23.77 -4.27 -5.45
CA GLU A 91 25.09 -3.62 -5.35
C GLU A 91 25.03 -2.08 -5.45
N GLU A 92 24.19 -1.55 -6.34
CA GLU A 92 24.11 -0.10 -6.63
C GLU A 92 22.70 0.50 -6.48
N ILE A 93 21.66 -0.33 -6.44
CA ILE A 93 20.25 0.09 -6.52
C ILE A 93 19.46 -0.58 -5.40
N HIS A 94 18.64 0.18 -4.69
CA HIS A 94 17.55 -0.34 -3.86
C HIS A 94 16.20 -0.02 -4.50
N PHE A 95 15.20 -0.85 -4.26
CA PHE A 95 13.82 -0.61 -4.70
C PHE A 95 12.83 -1.48 -3.93
N THR A 96 11.55 -1.13 -3.99
CA THR A 96 10.46 -1.98 -3.48
C THR A 96 9.86 -2.80 -4.64
N THR A 97 9.56 -4.07 -4.39
CA THR A 97 8.85 -4.95 -5.31
C THR A 97 7.68 -5.64 -4.61
N ALA A 98 6.76 -6.21 -5.39
CA ALA A 98 5.58 -6.91 -4.87
C ALA A 98 5.16 -8.10 -5.75
N SER A 99 4.35 -9.00 -5.17
CA SER A 99 3.50 -9.99 -5.87
C SER A 99 2.09 -9.92 -5.28
N CYS A 100 1.10 -10.39 -6.05
CA CYS A 100 -0.25 -10.59 -5.54
C CYS A 100 -0.97 -11.72 -6.28
N GLY A 101 -1.93 -12.35 -5.60
CA GLY A 101 -2.65 -13.53 -6.10
C GLY A 101 -2.09 -14.87 -5.63
N ALA A 102 -1.12 -14.89 -4.72
CA ALA A 102 -0.58 -16.12 -4.15
C ALA A 102 -1.68 -16.89 -3.37
N PRO A 103 -1.82 -18.22 -3.53
CA PRO A 103 -2.96 -18.97 -2.97
C PRO A 103 -2.92 -19.09 -1.44
N THR A 104 -1.74 -19.00 -0.83
CA THR A 104 -1.54 -19.01 0.63
C THR A 104 -0.47 -18.01 1.04
N ARG A 105 -0.41 -17.71 2.34
CA ARG A 105 0.62 -16.86 2.95
C ARG A 105 2.03 -17.41 2.67
N GLU A 106 2.20 -18.72 2.83
CA GLU A 106 3.46 -19.42 2.63
C GLU A 106 3.87 -19.41 1.15
N ALA A 107 2.90 -19.52 0.23
CA ALA A 107 3.17 -19.38 -1.20
C ALA A 107 3.67 -17.95 -1.54
N ALA A 108 3.10 -16.92 -0.90
CA ALA A 108 3.55 -15.53 -1.09
C ALA A 108 4.99 -15.31 -0.59
N ILE A 109 5.36 -15.95 0.54
CA ILE A 109 6.73 -15.93 1.08
C ILE A 109 7.71 -16.64 0.13
N GLU A 110 7.38 -17.83 -0.36
CA GLU A 110 8.25 -18.59 -1.27
C GLU A 110 8.35 -17.94 -2.67
N GLU A 111 7.29 -17.29 -3.17
CA GLU A 111 7.35 -16.43 -4.37
C GLU A 111 8.35 -15.28 -4.18
N MET A 112 8.36 -14.62 -3.02
CA MET A 112 9.29 -13.55 -2.71
C MET A 112 10.73 -14.04 -2.54
N LYS A 113 10.91 -15.21 -1.91
CA LYS A 113 12.21 -15.87 -1.81
C LYS A 113 12.79 -16.22 -3.18
N ALA A 114 11.98 -16.81 -4.07
CA ALA A 114 12.36 -17.11 -5.44
C ALA A 114 12.67 -15.84 -6.25
N ARG A 115 11.88 -14.77 -6.06
CA ARG A 115 12.15 -13.44 -6.65
C ARG A 115 13.48 -12.87 -6.15
N CYS A 116 13.79 -12.99 -4.85
CA CYS A 116 15.05 -12.53 -4.29
C CYS A 116 16.26 -13.27 -4.89
N ALA A 117 16.18 -14.60 -4.98
CA ALA A 117 17.20 -15.42 -5.64
C ALA A 117 17.43 -15.01 -7.11
N GLY A 118 16.37 -14.57 -7.81
CA GLY A 118 16.44 -14.08 -9.19
C GLY A 118 17.29 -12.81 -9.40
N TYR A 119 17.69 -12.12 -8.34
CA TYR A 119 18.59 -10.97 -8.40
C TYR A 119 20.08 -11.32 -8.20
N LEU A 120 20.43 -12.59 -7.97
CA LEU A 120 21.82 -13.04 -7.95
C LEU A 120 22.50 -12.86 -9.33
N PRO A 121 23.80 -12.53 -9.38
CA PRO A 121 24.74 -12.43 -8.27
C PRO A 121 24.79 -11.06 -7.58
N HIS A 122 24.00 -10.08 -8.04
CA HIS A 122 24.07 -8.66 -7.65
C HIS A 122 23.25 -8.29 -6.40
N MET A 123 22.49 -9.24 -5.87
CA MET A 123 21.73 -9.09 -4.63
C MET A 123 22.65 -9.08 -3.41
N LYS A 124 22.48 -8.07 -2.54
CA LYS A 124 23.06 -8.04 -1.20
C LYS A 124 22.09 -8.63 -0.19
N GLU A 125 20.86 -8.12 -0.19
CA GLU A 125 19.78 -8.52 0.71
C GLU A 125 18.42 -8.25 0.05
N CYS A 126 17.41 -9.06 0.36
CA CYS A 126 16.01 -8.68 0.24
C CYS A 126 15.32 -8.84 1.60
N TRP A 127 14.52 -7.86 2.00
CA TRP A 127 13.72 -7.87 3.22
C TRP A 127 12.24 -7.93 2.85
N LEU A 128 11.59 -9.05 3.17
CA LEU A 128 10.16 -9.23 3.00
C LEU A 128 9.44 -8.47 4.11
N SER A 129 8.83 -7.33 3.79
CA SER A 129 8.28 -6.41 4.79
C SER A 129 6.92 -6.85 5.31
N ARG A 130 6.03 -7.26 4.41
CA ARG A 130 4.62 -7.55 4.71
C ARG A 130 4.08 -8.66 3.83
N VAL A 131 3.19 -9.46 4.41
CA VAL A 131 2.24 -10.32 3.69
C VAL A 131 0.82 -9.89 4.03
N ILE A 132 -0.01 -9.74 3.00
CA ILE A 132 -1.32 -9.10 3.09
C ILE A 132 -2.38 -10.09 2.60
N PRO A 133 -3.33 -10.53 3.44
CA PRO A 133 -4.43 -11.37 3.00
C PRO A 133 -5.36 -10.54 2.12
N LEU A 134 -5.59 -10.98 0.88
CA LEU A 134 -6.52 -10.32 -0.05
C LEU A 134 -7.98 -10.77 0.16
N HIS A 135 -8.23 -11.57 1.19
CA HIS A 135 -9.53 -12.09 1.58
C HIS A 135 -9.68 -12.01 3.10
N GLY A 136 -10.89 -11.76 3.59
CA GLY A 136 -11.15 -11.63 5.03
C GLY A 136 -10.84 -10.22 5.54
N ASP A 137 -10.26 -10.14 6.74
CA ASP A 137 -9.97 -8.88 7.43
C ASP A 137 -8.91 -8.07 6.68
N GLU A 138 -9.26 -6.85 6.27
CA GLU A 138 -8.42 -5.97 5.47
C GLU A 138 -7.22 -5.43 6.25
N ASP A 139 -7.38 -5.29 7.56
CA ASP A 139 -6.37 -4.80 8.51
C ASP A 139 -5.41 -5.92 8.97
N ALA A 140 -5.65 -7.17 8.57
CA ALA A 140 -4.79 -8.32 8.91
C ALA A 140 -3.49 -8.40 8.08
N ALA A 141 -2.97 -7.25 7.63
CA ALA A 141 -1.64 -7.14 7.04
C ALA A 141 -0.57 -7.49 8.10
N GLU A 142 0.19 -8.55 7.85
CA GLU A 142 1.19 -9.04 8.78
C GLU A 142 2.56 -8.48 8.41
N ALA A 143 3.20 -7.76 9.35
CA ALA A 143 4.62 -7.46 9.27
C ALA A 143 5.43 -8.75 9.50
N VAL A 144 6.33 -9.06 8.57
CA VAL A 144 7.18 -10.25 8.63
C VAL A 144 8.64 -9.82 8.79
N GLU A 145 9.35 -10.45 9.72
CA GLU A 145 10.77 -10.20 9.94
C GLU A 145 11.60 -11.29 9.24
N ILE A 146 11.55 -11.28 7.90
CA ILE A 146 12.26 -12.24 7.05
C ILE A 146 13.16 -11.46 6.09
N SER A 147 14.47 -11.70 6.15
CA SER A 147 15.39 -11.30 5.11
C SER A 147 16.15 -12.49 4.54
N TRP A 148 16.59 -12.34 3.30
CA TRP A 148 17.49 -13.28 2.62
C TRP A 148 18.67 -12.51 2.06
N SER A 149 19.87 -12.99 2.38
CA SER A 149 21.13 -12.52 1.83
C SER A 149 21.61 -13.46 0.74
N LYS A 150 22.69 -13.07 0.05
CA LYS A 150 23.39 -13.95 -0.89
C LYS A 150 23.79 -15.32 -0.27
N ALA A 151 24.17 -15.35 1.00
CA ALA A 151 24.60 -16.57 1.68
C ALA A 151 23.47 -17.60 1.87
N ASP A 152 22.21 -17.17 1.86
CA ASP A 152 21.03 -18.06 2.01
C ASP A 152 20.73 -18.89 0.75
N PHE A 153 21.45 -18.63 -0.35
CA PHE A 153 21.28 -19.29 -1.65
C PHE A 153 22.55 -19.99 -2.18
N GLU A 154 23.73 -19.71 -1.62
CA GLU A 154 25.04 -20.25 -2.07
C GLU A 154 25.49 -21.50 -1.29
N GLY A 155 24.56 -22.44 -1.05
CA GLY A 155 24.79 -23.67 -0.27
C GLY A 155 25.73 -24.70 -0.89
#